data_AF-A0A820QZ07-F1
#
_entry.id   AF-A0A820QZ07-F1
#
_cell.length_a   1.000
_cell.length_b   1.000
_cell.length_c   1.000
_cell.angle_alpha   90.00
_cell.angle_beta   90.00
_cell.angle_gamma   90.00
#
_symmetry.space_group_name_H-M   'P 1'
#
loop_
_entity.id
_entity.type
_entity.pdbx_description
1 polymer ?
#
loop_
_entity_poly.entity_id
_entity_poly.type
_entity_poly.pdbx_seq_one_letter_code
_entity_poly.pdbx_strand_id
1 'polypeptide(L)'
;MIIYKNNEYIFEKNFTCNVQHIIDTLKHHFTSESKLALVSTIQFVRTLQIIKEQLKDHVADVIMPQTKPLSPGEILGCTSPIIPDSYSILYIGDGRFHIESIMIHNPNASAY
;
A
#
# COMPACT_ATOMS: atom_id res chain seq x y z
N MET A 1 3.81 -7.71 -7.02
CA MET A 1 2.95 -6.72 -6.32
C MET A 1 1.66 -7.41 -5.91
N ILE A 2 1.27 -7.29 -4.64
CA ILE A 2 0.04 -7.87 -4.09
C ILE A 2 -0.88 -6.71 -3.73
N ILE A 3 -1.92 -6.49 -4.54
CA ILE A 3 -3.05 -5.62 -4.18
C ILE A 3 -4.11 -6.54 -3.57
N TYR A 4 -4.42 -6.34 -2.30
CA TYR A 4 -5.44 -7.05 -1.54
C TYR A 4 -6.84 -6.43 -1.81
N LYS A 5 -7.91 -7.21 -1.74
CA LYS A 5 -9.29 -6.68 -1.69
C LYS A 5 -10.21 -7.79 -1.20
N ASN A 6 -10.92 -7.63 -0.08
CA ASN A 6 -11.97 -8.56 0.35
C ASN A 6 -11.57 -10.06 0.26
N ASN A 7 -10.41 -10.45 0.80
CA ASN A 7 -9.83 -11.81 0.70
C ASN A 7 -9.44 -12.29 -0.72
N GLU A 8 -9.47 -11.43 -1.74
CA GLU A 8 -9.00 -11.70 -3.09
C GLU A 8 -7.60 -11.12 -3.31
N TYR A 9 -6.76 -11.89 -4.00
CA TYR A 9 -5.37 -11.56 -4.28
C TYR A 9 -5.23 -11.11 -5.74
N ILE A 10 -4.83 -9.87 -5.98
CA ILE A 10 -4.33 -9.49 -7.31
C ILE A 10 -2.81 -9.68 -7.28
N PHE A 11 -2.37 -10.86 -7.73
CA PHE A 11 -0.95 -11.16 -7.93
C PHE A 11 -0.51 -10.66 -9.31
N GLU A 12 0.16 -9.51 -9.35
CA GLU A 12 0.91 -9.14 -10.55
C GLU A 12 2.33 -9.71 -10.46
N LYS A 13 2.57 -10.77 -11.23
CA LYS A 13 3.78 -11.61 -11.22
C LYS A 13 4.95 -11.02 -12.02
N ASN A 14 4.73 -9.91 -12.75
CA ASN A 14 5.73 -9.30 -13.61
C ASN A 14 6.04 -7.88 -13.14
N PHE A 15 7.18 -7.68 -12.45
CA PHE A 15 7.67 -6.35 -12.11
C PHE A 15 8.25 -5.59 -13.32
N THR A 16 8.27 -6.21 -14.51
CA THR A 16 8.40 -5.50 -15.80
C THR A 16 7.14 -4.70 -16.16
N CYS A 17 6.07 -4.82 -15.37
CA CYS A 17 4.86 -4.03 -15.50
C CYS A 17 5.16 -2.56 -15.16
N ASN A 18 4.83 -1.68 -16.10
CA ASN A 18 5.04 -0.24 -15.99
C ASN A 18 4.28 0.29 -14.76
N VAL A 19 4.91 1.14 -13.95
CA VAL A 19 4.28 1.83 -12.81
C VAL A 19 2.96 2.48 -13.21
N GLN A 20 2.82 2.90 -14.47
CA GLN A 20 1.57 3.41 -15.03
C GLN A 20 0.42 2.39 -14.97
N HIS A 21 0.67 1.12 -15.32
CA HIS A 21 -0.37 0.10 -15.26
C HIS A 21 -0.86 -0.15 -13.83
N ILE A 22 0.05 -0.10 -12.86
CA ILE A 22 -0.28 -0.16 -11.43
C ILE A 22 -1.21 1.00 -11.07
N ILE A 23 -0.83 2.22 -11.45
CA ILE A 23 -1.64 3.41 -11.19
C ILE A 23 -3.03 3.29 -11.84
N ASP A 24 -3.12 2.87 -13.10
CA ASP A 24 -4.39 2.73 -13.82
C ASP A 24 -5.29 1.69 -13.13
N THR A 25 -4.69 0.58 -12.69
CA THR A 25 -5.38 -0.46 -11.92
C THR A 25 -5.89 0.11 -10.60
N LEU A 26 -5.06 0.84 -9.85
CA LEU A 26 -5.46 1.46 -8.59
C LEU A 26 -6.59 2.48 -8.78
N LYS A 27 -6.51 3.32 -9.82
CA LYS A 27 -7.57 4.29 -10.16
C LYS A 27 -8.88 3.63 -10.55
N HIS A 28 -8.84 2.43 -11.12
CA HIS A 28 -10.04 1.65 -11.42
C HIS A 28 -10.69 1.06 -10.15
N HIS A 29 -9.88 0.69 -9.15
CA HIS A 29 -10.36 0.04 -7.93
C HIS A 29 -10.81 1.02 -6.84
N PHE A 30 -10.15 2.18 -6.76
CA PHE A 30 -10.38 3.17 -5.72
C PHE A 30 -11.11 4.40 -6.27
N THR A 31 -12.01 4.93 -5.45
CA THR A 31 -12.89 6.06 -5.78
C THR A 31 -12.44 7.32 -5.04
N SER A 32 -13.09 8.45 -5.35
CA SER A 32 -12.89 9.73 -4.67
C SER A 32 -13.12 9.69 -3.16
N GLU A 33 -13.83 8.69 -2.64
CA GLU A 33 -14.10 8.52 -1.20
C GLU A 33 -13.04 7.67 -0.49
N SER A 34 -12.14 7.03 -1.25
CA SER A 34 -11.15 6.10 -0.70
C SER A 34 -10.06 6.85 0.06
N LYS A 35 -9.61 6.30 1.19
CA LYS A 35 -8.46 6.82 1.95
C LYS A 35 -7.40 5.74 2.04
N LEU A 36 -6.21 5.97 1.49
CA LEU A 36 -5.20 4.93 1.31
C LEU A 36 -3.96 5.15 2.19
N ALA A 37 -3.48 4.10 2.85
CA ALA A 37 -2.22 4.07 3.57
C ALA A 37 -1.22 3.21 2.81
N LEU A 38 -0.28 3.85 2.12
CA LEU A 38 0.63 3.15 1.23
C LEU A 38 1.88 2.65 1.96
N VAL A 39 2.16 1.34 1.86
CA VAL A 39 3.27 0.67 2.55
C VAL A 39 4.02 -0.32 1.65
N SER A 40 5.31 -0.56 1.93
CA SER A 40 6.19 -1.40 1.13
C SER A 40 7.48 -1.79 1.87
N THR A 41 8.27 -2.69 1.31
CA THR A 41 9.69 -2.85 1.66
C THR A 41 10.55 -1.76 1.02
N ILE A 42 11.77 -1.57 1.52
CA ILE A 42 12.72 -0.54 1.06
C ILE A 42 12.92 -0.51 -0.47
N GLN A 43 12.85 -1.67 -1.14
CA GLN A 43 13.07 -1.81 -2.57
C GLN A 43 12.04 -1.07 -3.43
N PHE A 44 10.82 -0.81 -2.91
CA PHE A 44 9.75 -0.17 -3.68
C PHE A 44 9.27 1.17 -3.08
N VAL A 45 9.97 1.72 -2.07
CA VAL A 45 9.64 3.04 -1.48
C VAL A 45 9.61 4.14 -2.54
N ARG A 46 10.50 4.11 -3.54
CA ARG A 46 10.47 5.09 -4.64
C ARG A 46 9.20 4.95 -5.50
N THR A 47 8.76 3.73 -5.75
CA THR A 47 7.52 3.45 -6.50
C THR A 47 6.29 3.93 -5.73
N LEU A 48 6.26 3.74 -4.41
CA LEU A 48 5.21 4.28 -3.54
C LEU A 48 5.08 5.80 -3.65
N GLN A 49 6.20 6.53 -3.67
CA GLN A 49 6.18 8.00 -3.81
C GLN A 49 5.55 8.43 -5.14
N ILE A 50 5.86 7.73 -6.24
CA ILE A 50 5.26 7.99 -7.55
C ILE A 50 3.75 7.73 -7.52
N ILE A 51 3.34 6.60 -6.94
CA ILE A 51 1.92 6.23 -6.84
C ILE A 51 1.15 7.22 -5.96
N LYS A 52 1.72 7.65 -4.84
CA LYS A 52 1.13 8.68 -3.97
C LYS A 52 0.81 9.95 -4.76
N GLU A 53 1.78 10.48 -5.50
CA GLU A 53 1.60 11.70 -6.29
C GLU A 53 0.54 11.54 -7.39
N GLN A 54 0.42 10.34 -7.96
CA GLN A 54 -0.54 10.06 -9.03
C GLN A 54 -1.96 9.78 -8.54
N LEU A 55 -2.13 9.43 -7.26
CA LEU A 55 -3.42 9.15 -6.64
C LEU A 55 -3.98 10.33 -5.83
N LYS A 56 -3.16 11.30 -5.44
CA LYS A 56 -3.58 12.40 -4.53
C LYS A 56 -4.85 13.15 -4.96
N ASP A 57 -5.07 13.28 -6.27
CA ASP A 57 -6.22 13.99 -6.84
C ASP A 57 -7.37 13.06 -7.24
N HIS A 58 -7.19 11.74 -7.08
CA HIS A 58 -8.17 10.71 -7.46
C HIS A 58 -8.91 10.10 -6.27
N VAL A 59 -8.32 10.16 -5.07
CA VAL A 59 -8.86 9.59 -3.83
C VAL A 59 -9.02 10.68 -2.76
N ALA A 60 -9.78 10.41 -1.70
CA ALA A 60 -10.04 11.40 -0.64
C ALA A 60 -8.78 11.78 0.14
N ASP A 61 -7.93 10.79 0.42
CA ASP A 61 -6.64 11.02 1.08
C ASP A 61 -5.65 9.88 0.82
N VAL A 62 -4.36 10.19 0.86
CA VAL A 62 -3.28 9.22 0.70
C VAL A 62 -2.11 9.53 1.64
N ILE A 63 -1.83 8.60 2.54
CA ILE A 63 -0.76 8.71 3.53
C ILE A 63 0.35 7.69 3.30
N MET A 64 1.57 8.04 3.71
CA MET A 64 2.71 7.13 3.78
C MET A 64 3.18 7.07 5.23
N PRO A 65 2.59 6.18 6.04
CA PRO A 65 2.86 6.10 7.47
C PRO A 65 4.32 5.73 7.72
N GLN A 66 4.90 6.18 8.84
CA GLN A 66 6.33 6.03 9.09
C GLN A 66 6.61 5.63 10.54
N THR A 67 7.39 4.57 10.72
CA THR A 67 8.04 4.26 11.99
C THR A 67 9.52 4.62 11.87
N LYS A 68 9.98 5.67 12.56
CA LYS A 68 11.39 6.06 12.52
C LYS A 68 12.27 4.93 13.10
N PRO A 69 13.45 4.65 12.53
CA PRO A 69 14.16 5.44 11.51
C PRO A 69 13.84 5.07 10.05
N LEU A 70 12.84 4.23 9.78
CA LEU A 70 12.49 3.78 8.42
C LEU A 70 12.00 4.94 7.55
N SER A 71 12.08 4.76 6.24
CA SER A 71 11.55 5.71 5.26
C SER A 71 10.02 5.80 5.37
N PRO A 72 9.39 6.93 4.95
CA PRO A 72 7.93 6.97 4.84
C PRO A 72 7.40 5.84 3.97
N GLY A 73 6.37 5.14 4.45
CA GLY A 73 5.78 3.98 3.78
C GLY A 73 6.63 2.71 3.84
N GLU A 74 7.80 2.71 4.47
CA GLU A 74 8.61 1.51 4.64
C GLU A 74 8.16 0.69 5.86
N ILE A 75 8.04 -0.63 5.68
CA ILE A 75 7.74 -1.61 6.73
C ILE A 75 8.74 -2.76 6.73
N LEU A 76 8.94 -3.36 7.90
CA LEU A 76 9.70 -4.60 8.09
C LEU A 76 8.79 -5.65 8.72
N GLY A 77 9.20 -6.92 8.65
CA GLY A 77 8.35 -8.01 9.15
C GLY A 77 8.14 -8.03 10.67
N CYS A 78 8.89 -7.23 11.42
CA CYS A 78 8.73 -7.01 12.84
C CYS A 78 8.48 -5.53 13.20
N THR A 79 8.29 -4.66 12.22
CA THR A 79 8.11 -3.21 12.43
C THR A 79 7.10 -2.68 11.44
N SER A 80 5.91 -2.35 11.93
CA SER A 80 4.81 -1.82 11.13
C SER A 80 4.20 -0.62 11.85
N PRO A 81 3.84 0.46 11.13
CA PRO A 81 3.21 1.63 11.74
C PRO A 81 1.75 1.34 12.11
N ILE A 82 1.21 2.13 13.05
CA ILE A 82 -0.22 2.18 13.33
C ILE A 82 -0.90 2.98 12.22
N ILE A 83 -1.96 2.42 11.66
CA ILE A 83 -2.77 2.99 10.59
C ILE A 83 -4.12 3.41 11.19
N PRO A 84 -4.64 4.61 10.90
CA PRO A 84 -5.98 4.96 11.36
C PRO A 84 -7.03 4.07 10.71
N ASP A 85 -8.01 3.62 11.48
CA ASP A 85 -9.04 2.65 11.04
C ASP A 85 -9.83 3.10 9.80
N SER A 86 -9.89 4.41 9.51
CA SER A 86 -10.53 4.95 8.32
C SER A 86 -9.73 4.77 7.02
N TYR A 87 -8.51 4.21 7.09
CA TYR A 87 -7.65 4.01 5.93
C TYR A 87 -7.55 2.55 5.52
N SER A 88 -7.48 2.41 4.22
CA SER A 88 -7.22 1.21 3.46
C SER A 88 -5.72 1.01 3.29
N ILE A 89 -5.13 -0.06 3.81
CA ILE A 89 -3.68 -0.35 3.59
C ILE A 89 -3.48 -0.72 2.13
N LEU A 90 -2.53 -0.14 1.40
CA LEU A 90 -2.11 -0.63 0.08
C LEU A 90 -0.66 -1.08 0.18
N TYR A 91 -0.40 -2.38 0.00
CA TYR A 91 0.97 -2.92 0.05
C TYR A 91 1.57 -3.12 -1.34
N ILE A 92 2.79 -2.61 -1.54
CA ILE A 92 3.55 -2.88 -2.75
C ILE A 92 4.78 -3.68 -2.37
N GLY A 93 4.86 -4.91 -2.82
CA GLY A 93 6.06 -5.71 -2.65
C GLY A 93 5.85 -7.15 -3.05
N ASP A 94 6.84 -7.95 -2.71
CA ASP A 94 6.84 -9.38 -2.91
C ASP A 94 6.64 -10.12 -1.60
N GLY A 95 6.05 -11.31 -1.70
CA GLY A 95 5.74 -12.16 -0.55
C GLY A 95 4.64 -11.59 0.35
N ARG A 96 4.24 -12.39 1.33
CA ARG A 96 3.12 -12.08 2.24
C ARG A 96 3.54 -11.68 3.65
N PHE A 97 4.77 -12.00 4.04
CA PHE A 97 5.24 -11.83 5.42
C PHE A 97 5.11 -10.39 5.94
N HIS A 98 5.51 -9.40 5.13
CA HIS A 98 5.43 -7.99 5.51
C HIS A 98 3.99 -7.47 5.62
N ILE A 99 3.11 -7.84 4.68
CA ILE A 99 1.71 -7.43 4.73
C ILE A 99 0.96 -8.12 5.88
N GLU A 100 1.31 -9.35 6.21
CA GLU A 100 0.75 -10.04 7.39
C GLU A 100 1.19 -9.36 8.70
N SER A 101 2.44 -8.89 8.81
CA SER A 101 2.90 -8.11 9.96
C SER A 101 2.06 -6.84 10.16
N ILE A 102 1.81 -6.06 9.11
CA ILE A 102 1.02 -4.84 9.25
C ILE A 102 -0.45 -5.12 9.54
N MET A 103 -1.03 -6.20 9.00
CA MET A 103 -2.40 -6.62 9.30
C MET A 103 -2.55 -7.08 10.76
N ILE A 104 -1.58 -7.83 11.30
CA ILE A 104 -1.57 -8.22 12.72
C ILE A 104 -1.45 -6.98 13.62
N HIS A 105 -0.65 -5.99 13.22
CA HIS A 105 -0.49 -4.75 13.98
C HIS A 105 -1.71 -3.82 13.89
N ASN A 106 -2.52 -3.96 12.83
CA ASN A 106 -3.68 -3.12 12.54
C ASN A 106 -4.92 -3.99 12.25
N PRO A 107 -5.43 -4.75 13.24
CA PRO A 107 -6.46 -5.77 13.02
C PRO A 107 -7.81 -5.20 12.55
N ASN A 108 -8.06 -3.91 12.76
CA ASN A 108 -9.28 -3.21 12.36
C ASN A 108 -9.14 -2.49 11.00
N ALA A 109 -7.91 -2.32 10.51
CA ALA A 109 -7.68 -1.65 9.25
C ALA A 109 -8.07 -2.59 8.10
N SER A 110 -8.80 -2.07 7.12
CA SER A 110 -9.07 -2.81 5.90
C SER A 110 -7.79 -2.85 5.07
N ALA A 111 -7.33 -4.04 4.70
CA ALA A 111 -6.12 -4.20 3.89
C ALA A 111 -6.47 -4.41 2.41
N TYR A 112 -5.69 -3.76 1.55
CA TYR A 112 -5.85 -3.66 0.10
C TYR A 112 -4.50 -3.78 -0.65
#